data_AF-A0A3N5REW5-F1
#
_entry.id   AF-A0A3N5REW5-F1
#
_cell.length_a   1.000
_cell.length_b   1.000
_cell.length_c   1.000
_cell.angle_alpha   90.00
_cell.angle_beta   90.00
_cell.angle_gamma   90.00
#
_symmetry.space_group_name_H-M   'P 1'
#
loop_
_entity.id
_entity.type
_entity.pdbx_description
1 polymer ?
#
loop_
_entity_poly.entity_id
_entity_poly.type
_entity_poly.pdbx_seq_one_letter_code
_entity_poly.pdbx_strand_id
1 'polypeptide(L)' 'MLSVEPATYPALQDRQNENADIPLVRVEGLQKLFPLSSGIFKKSSSKIHAVDDVSFSINRGESLALVGESGSGKTTTGK' A
#
# COMPACT_ATOMS: atom_id res chain seq x y z
N MET A 1 -2.43 11.26 -44.40
CA MET A 1 -1.35 10.85 -43.48
C MET A 1 -1.29 11.91 -42.39
N LEU A 2 -1.93 11.66 -41.24
CA LEU A 2 -1.99 12.62 -40.13
C LEU A 2 -0.74 12.43 -39.27
N SER A 3 0.19 13.38 -39.33
CA SER A 3 1.33 13.44 -38.42
C SER A 3 0.83 13.86 -37.03
N VAL A 4 0.99 12.97 -36.06
CA VAL A 4 0.70 13.24 -34.65
C VAL A 4 1.94 13.87 -34.03
N GLU A 5 1.82 15.11 -33.56
CA GLU A 5 2.87 15.78 -32.77
C GLU A 5 2.96 15.11 -31.39
N PRO A 6 4.14 14.69 -30.93
CA PRO A 6 4.29 14.10 -29.60
C PRO A 6 4.00 15.16 -28.53
N ALA A 7 3.08 14.84 -27.62
CA ALA A 7 2.81 15.69 -26.46
C ALA A 7 4.12 15.88 -25.68
N THR A 8 4.61 17.13 -25.65
CA THR A 8 5.73 17.52 -24.79
C THR A 8 5.23 17.52 -23.36
N TYR A 9 5.52 16.45 -22.63
CA TYR A 9 5.37 16.46 -21.19
C TYR A 9 6.43 17.43 -20.64
N PRO A 10 6.05 18.48 -19.91
CA PRO A 10 7.05 19.31 -19.25
C PRO A 10 7.88 18.38 -18.38
N ALA A 11 9.20 18.36 -18.62
CA ALA A 11 10.13 17.64 -17.78
C ALA A 11 9.82 18.05 -16.34
N LEU A 12 9.36 17.09 -15.54
CA LEU A 12 9.12 17.33 -14.13
C LEU A 12 10.49 17.69 -13.57
N GLN A 13 10.75 18.99 -13.39
CA GLN A 13 12.01 19.42 -12.81
C GLN A 13 12.06 18.80 -11.43
N ASP A 14 12.98 17.83 -11.29
CA ASP A 14 13.47 17.34 -10.01
C ASP A 14 14.01 18.55 -9.25
N ARG A 15 13.11 19.17 -8.48
CA ARG A 15 13.47 19.97 -7.32
C ARG A 15 14.27 19.02 -6.45
N GLN A 16 15.59 19.07 -6.58
CA GLN A 16 16.53 18.33 -5.74
C GLN A 16 16.10 18.56 -4.29
N ASN A 17 15.43 17.55 -3.75
CA ASN A 17 14.70 17.63 -2.50
C ASN A 17 15.73 17.46 -1.40
N GLU A 18 16.04 18.52 -0.67
CA GLU A 18 16.87 18.45 0.54
C GLU A 18 16.26 17.54 1.63
N ASN A 19 15.00 17.09 1.43
CA ASN A 19 14.31 16.10 2.24
C ASN A 19 14.14 14.73 1.54
N ALA A 20 14.97 14.39 0.54
CA ALA A 20 14.89 13.10 -0.16
C ALA A 20 15.05 11.90 0.79
N ASP A 21 15.78 12.07 1.88
CA ASP A 21 15.99 11.03 2.91
C ASP A 21 14.80 10.87 3.87
N ILE A 22 13.82 11.78 3.85
CA ILE A 22 12.62 11.65 4.68
C ILE A 22 11.56 10.91 3.85
N PRO A 23 11.17 9.68 4.23
CA PRO A 23 10.15 8.95 3.50
C PRO A 23 8.83 9.74 3.54
N LEU A 24 8.16 9.81 2.39
CA LEU A 24 6.85 10.45 2.29
C LEU A 24 5.80 9.67 3.10
N VAL A 25 5.91 8.34 3.07
CA VAL A 25 5.07 7.43 3.83
C VAL A 25 5.96 6.45 4.57
N ARG A 26 5.68 6.23 5.86
CA ARG A 26 6.34 5.23 6.71
C ARG A 26 5.26 4.47 7.47
N VAL A 27 5.28 3.15 7.35
CA VAL A 27 4.39 2.22 8.02
C VAL A 27 5.25 1.26 8.84
N GLU A 28 4.94 1.11 10.12
CA GLU A 28 5.66 0.24 11.04
C GLU A 28 4.66 -0.64 11.79
N GLY A 29 4.91 -1.95 11.81
CA GLY A 29 4.14 -2.93 12.57
C GLY A 29 2.65 -3.04 12.21
N LEU A 30 2.29 -2.87 10.93
CA LEU A 30 0.88 -2.91 10.53
C LEU A 30 0.28 -4.30 10.79
N GLN A 31 -0.76 -4.32 11.61
CA GLN A 31 -1.54 -5.51 11.93
C GLN A 31 -3.03 -5.25 11.69
N LYS A 32 -3.72 -6.21 11.07
CA LYS A 32 -5.17 -6.15 10.90
C LYS A 32 -5.81 -7.50 11.21
N LEU A 33 -6.66 -7.49 12.23
CA LEU A 33 -7.45 -8.66 12.62
C LEU A 33 -8.91 -8.49 12.19
N PHE A 34 -9.51 -9.54 11.65
CA PHE A 34 -10.95 -9.61 11.37
C PHE A 34 -11.63 -10.61 12.32
N PRO A 35 -12.76 -10.23 12.94
CA PRO A 35 -13.52 -11.14 13.78
C PRO A 35 -14.23 -12.20 12.93
N LEU A 36 -14.16 -13.46 13.34
CA LEU A 36 -14.95 -14.53 12.77
C LEU A 36 -16.29 -14.57 13.51
N SER A 37 -17.30 -13.96 12.93
CA SER A 37 -18.68 -14.12 13.38
C SER A 37 -19.16 -15.54 13.06
N SER A 38 -19.09 -16.44 14.04
CA SER A 38 -19.67 -17.78 13.95
C SER A 38 -21.01 -17.84 14.68
N GLY A 39 -22.08 -17.25 14.13
CA GLY A 39 -23.46 -17.48 14.59
C GLY A 39 -23.79 -17.13 16.05
N ILE A 40 -25.09 -17.16 16.39
CA ILE A 40 -25.62 -16.65 17.68
C ILE A 40 -25.23 -17.55 18.88
N PHE A 41 -24.69 -18.76 18.64
CA PHE A 41 -24.44 -19.77 19.68
C PHE A 41 -22.97 -20.15 19.94
N LYS A 42 -21.97 -19.47 19.34
CA LYS A 42 -20.55 -19.82 19.54
C LYS A 42 -19.82 -18.79 20.41
N LYS A 43 -19.54 -19.16 21.65
CA LYS A 43 -18.95 -18.34 22.74
C LYS A 43 -17.46 -17.99 22.57
N SER A 44 -16.93 -18.09 21.35
CA SER A 44 -15.52 -17.87 21.04
C SER A 44 -15.41 -17.07 19.74
N SER A 45 -15.21 -15.76 19.86
CA SER A 45 -14.85 -14.89 18.74
C SER A 45 -13.41 -15.21 18.32
N SER A 46 -13.23 -16.18 17.42
CA SER A 46 -11.94 -16.37 16.75
C SER A 46 -11.61 -15.12 15.92
N LYS A 47 -10.33 -14.77 15.80
CA LYS A 47 -9.86 -13.64 14.99
C LYS A 47 -8.89 -14.19 13.95
N ILE A 48 -9.00 -13.75 12.70
CA ILE A 48 -8.01 -14.01 11.65
C ILE A 48 -7.11 -12.79 11.52
N HIS A 49 -5.80 -13.00 11.52
CA HIS A 49 -4.81 -12.01 11.10
C HIS A 49 -4.81 -11.93 9.57
N ALA A 50 -5.28 -10.82 9.02
CA ALA A 50 -5.22 -10.55 7.59
C ALA A 50 -3.96 -9.77 7.17
N VAL A 51 -3.36 -9.05 8.12
CA VAL A 51 -2.03 -8.46 7.99
C VAL A 51 -1.33 -8.70 9.32
N ASP A 52 -0.10 -9.20 9.28
CA ASP A 52 0.68 -9.51 10.46
C ASP A 52 2.07 -8.88 10.35
N ASP A 53 2.30 -7.84 11.17
CA ASP A 53 3.57 -7.15 11.36
C ASP A 53 4.27 -6.66 10.06
N VAL A 54 3.54 -5.89 9.24
CA VAL A 54 4.07 -5.36 7.99
C VAL A 54 4.65 -3.96 8.18
N SER A 55 5.92 -3.77 7.79
CA SER A 55 6.62 -2.48 7.85
C SER A 55 7.22 -2.11 6.48
N PHE A 56 6.99 -0.88 6.01
CA PHE A 56 7.55 -0.37 4.75
C PHE A 56 7.60 1.17 4.73
N SER A 57 8.40 1.71 3.82
CA SER A 57 8.46 3.15 3.54
C SER A 57 8.37 3.42 2.04
N ILE A 58 7.85 4.59 1.68
CA ILE A 58 7.77 5.08 0.31
C ILE A 58 8.39 6.47 0.28
N ASN A 59 9.48 6.63 -0.46
CA ASN A 59 10.12 7.93 -0.65
C ASN A 59 9.40 8.75 -1.73
N ARG A 60 9.78 10.02 -1.87
CA ARG A 60 9.23 10.88 -2.93
C ARG A 60 9.66 10.35 -4.30
N GLY A 61 8.70 10.25 -5.22
CA GLY A 61 8.96 9.75 -6.57
C GLY A 61 8.98 8.23 -6.69
N GLU A 62 8.85 7.49 -5.58
CA GLU A 62 8.75 6.03 -5.62
C GLU A 62 7.30 5.57 -5.82
N SER A 63 7.16 4.39 -6.41
CA SER A 63 5.88 3.69 -6.51
C SER A 63 6.03 2.29 -5.92
N LEU A 64 5.18 1.96 -4.95
CA LEU A 64 5.14 0.65 -4.32
C LEU A 64 3.97 -0.18 -4.88
N ALA A 65 4.25 -1.40 -5.30
CA ALA A 65 3.23 -2.36 -5.76
C ALA A 65 3.12 -3.54 -4.79
N LEU A 66 1.92 -3.77 -4.27
CA LEU A 66 1.60 -4.93 -3.43
C LEU A 66 1.09 -6.09 -4.31
N VAL A 67 1.81 -7.21 -4.33
CA VAL A 67 1.49 -8.40 -5.15
C VAL A 67 1.35 -9.66 -4.29
N GLY A 68 0.66 -10.67 -4.81
CA GLY A 68 0.42 -11.94 -4.11
C GLY A 68 -0.89 -12.63 -4.50
N GLU A 69 -1.10 -13.84 -3.99
CA GLU A 69 -2.29 -14.68 -4.25
C GLU A 69 -3.61 -14.05 -3.78
N SER A 70 -4.75 -14.50 -4.32
CA SER A 70 -6.06 -14.02 -3.86
C SER A 70 -6.23 -14.27 -2.36
N GLY A 71 -6.64 -13.25 -1.60
CA GLY A 71 -6.82 -13.34 -0.15
C GLY A 71 -5.57 -13.07 0.71
N SER A 72 -4.42 -12.77 0.12
CA SER A 72 -3.16 -12.52 0.86
C SER A 72 -3.09 -11.21 1.67
N GLY A 73 -4.18 -10.44 1.76
CA GLY A 73 -4.22 -9.19 2.53
C GLY A 73 -3.82 -7.91 1.79
N LYS A 74 -3.47 -7.93 0.49
CA LYS A 74 -3.06 -6.72 -0.28
C LYS A 74 -3.99 -5.51 -0.12
N THR A 75 -5.30 -5.69 -0.34
CA THR A 75 -6.30 -4.63 -0.20
C THR A 75 -6.46 -4.17 1.25
N THR A 76 -6.18 -5.05 2.20
CA THR A 76 -6.19 -4.75 3.63
C THR A 76 -4.97 -3.90 4.02
N THR A 77 -3.82 -4.14 3.41
CA THR A 77 -2.58 -3.37 3.63
C THR A 77 -2.66 -1.95 3.05
N GLY A 78 -3.37 -1.77 1.93
CA GLY A 78 -3.48 -0.47 1.25
C GLY A 78 -4.66 0.42 1.68
N LYS A 79 -5.48 -0.02 2.66
CA LYS A 79 -6.62 0.73 3.20
C LYS A 79 -6.31 1.22 4.61
#